data_AF-A0A235I111-F1
#
_entry.id   AF-A0A235I111-F1
#
_cell.length_a   1.000
_cell.length_b   1.000
_cell.length_c   1.000
_cell.angle_alpha   90.00
_cell.angle_beta   90.00
_cell.angle_gamma   90.00
#
_symmetry.space_group_name_H-M   'P 1'
#
loop_
_entity.id
_entity.type
_entity.pdbx_description
1 polymer ?
#
loop_
_entity_poly.entity_id
_entity_poly.type
_entity_poly.pdbx_seq_one_letter_code
_entity_poly.pdbx_strand_id
1 'polypeptide(L)' 'MTSEAKKGDSENTIKFLEYLKSKRPEAKLLIIWDGASYHCSQQIQDYLDSLNRELEAYSILITRLARKILI' A
#
# COMPACT_ATOMS: atom_id res chain seq x y z
N MET A 1 -3.45 -27.36 -1.33
CA MET A 1 -4.46 -26.33 -1.66
C MET A 1 -3.73 -25.06 -2.00
N THR A 2 -3.54 -24.78 -3.29
CA THR A 2 -3.03 -23.47 -3.72
C THR A 2 -4.20 -22.50 -3.60
N SER A 3 -4.21 -21.65 -2.57
CA SER A 3 -5.14 -20.52 -2.56
C SER A 3 -4.82 -19.69 -3.80
N GLU A 4 -5.74 -19.65 -4.77
CA GLU A 4 -5.59 -18.79 -5.94
C GLU A 4 -5.34 -17.38 -5.43
N ALA A 5 -4.14 -16.84 -5.71
CA ALA A 5 -3.86 -15.45 -5.43
C ALA A 5 -4.84 -14.64 -6.27
N LYS A 6 -5.70 -13.86 -5.60
CA LYS A 6 -6.61 -12.95 -6.29
C LYS A 6 -5.80 -12.06 -7.24
N LYS A 7 -6.43 -11.66 -8.34
CA LYS A 7 -5.84 -10.77 -9.36
C LYS A 7 -5.12 -9.58 -8.71
N GLY A 8 -3.94 -9.25 -9.22
CA GLY A 8 -3.26 -8.01 -8.88
C GLY A 8 -4.04 -6.82 -9.42
N ASP A 9 -4.79 -6.15 -8.54
CA ASP A 9 -5.53 -4.93 -8.83
C ASP A 9 -5.60 -4.05 -7.57
N SER A 10 -6.00 -2.81 -7.78
CA SER A 10 -6.03 -1.80 -6.72
C SER A 10 -6.93 -2.19 -5.55
N GLU A 11 -8.07 -2.84 -5.80
CA GLU A 11 -9.02 -3.25 -4.77
C GLU A 11 -8.42 -4.35 -3.87
N ASN A 12 -7.82 -5.37 -4.47
CA ASN A 12 -7.16 -6.44 -3.72
C ASN A 12 -5.91 -5.92 -2.98
N THR A 13 -5.17 -4.98 -3.56
CA THR A 13 -4.08 -4.31 -2.86
C THR A 13 -4.58 -3.56 -1.63
N ILE A 14 -5.65 -2.76 -1.72
CA ILE A 14 -6.22 -2.05 -0.56
C ILE A 14 -6.65 -3.03 0.53
N LYS A 15 -7.39 -4.08 0.18
CA LYS A 15 -7.79 -5.14 1.15
C LYS A 15 -6.58 -5.77 1.84
N PHE A 16 -5.48 -5.96 1.12
CA PHE A 16 -4.25 -6.46 1.70
C PHE A 16 -3.58 -5.45 2.64
N LEU A 17 -3.57 -4.16 2.30
CA LEU A 17 -3.07 -3.10 3.18
C LEU A 17 -3.86 -3.02 4.50
N GLU A 18 -5.19 -3.07 4.42
CA GLU A 18 -6.06 -3.10 5.59
C GLU A 18 -5.81 -4.34 6.45
N TYR A 19 -5.64 -5.50 5.81
CA TYR A 19 -5.26 -6.73 6.50
C TYR A 19 -3.95 -6.56 7.27
N LEU A 20 -2.90 -6.02 6.64
CA LEU A 20 -1.62 -5.78 7.32
C LEU A 20 -1.76 -4.81 8.50
N LYS A 21 -2.51 -3.72 8.34
CA LYS A 21 -2.81 -2.76 9.41
C LYS A 21 -3.53 -3.45 10.58
N SER A 22 -4.52 -4.29 10.31
CA SER A 22 -5.27 -5.03 11.33
C SER A 22 -4.38 -5.97 12.17
N LYS A 23 -3.31 -6.50 11.59
CA LYS A 23 -2.37 -7.40 12.27
C LYS A 23 -1.39 -6.66 13.17
N ARG A 24 -1.21 -5.35 12.97
CA ARG A 24 -0.25 -4.51 13.69
C ARG A 24 -0.84 -3.12 13.96
N PRO A 25 -1.92 -3.02 14.77
CA PRO A 25 -2.67 -1.77 14.96
C PRO A 25 -1.81 -0.62 15.52
N GLU A 26 -0.75 -0.92 16.26
CA GLU A 26 0.12 0.08 16.90
C GLU A 26 1.46 0.26 16.19
N ALA A 27 1.74 -0.49 15.12
CA ALA A 27 3.03 -0.43 14.44
C ALA A 27 2.98 0.45 13.18
N LYS A 28 4.06 1.19 12.95
CA LYS A 28 4.27 1.89 11.67
C LYS A 28 4.60 0.86 10.60
N LEU A 29 3.85 0.86 9.49
CA LEU A 29 4.11 -0.01 8.34
C LEU A 29 4.84 0.79 7.25
N LEU A 30 6.03 0.30 6.87
CA LEU A 30 6.74 0.74 5.67
C LEU A 30 6.51 -0.31 4.57
N ILE A 31 5.98 0.11 3.43
CA ILE A 31 5.63 -0.78 2.32
C ILE A 31 6.41 -0.35 1.08
N ILE A 32 7.13 -1.31 0.49
CA ILE A 32 7.93 -1.12 -0.72
C ILE A 32 7.40 -2.11 -1.75
N TRP A 33 6.96 -1.61 -2.90
CA TRP A 33 6.45 -2.42 -4.01
C TRP A 33 7.08 -2.03 -5.34
N ASP A 34 7.01 -2.94 -6.31
CA ASP A 34 7.36 -2.66 -7.69
C ASP A 34 6.35 -1.70 -8.31
N GLY A 35 6.76 -0.86 -9.24
CA GLY A 35 5.93 0.21 -9.81
C GLY A 35 4.79 -0.27 -10.73
N ALA A 36 4.17 -1.41 -10.45
CA ALA A 36 3.03 -1.94 -11.18
C ALA A 36 1.91 -0.91 -11.29
N SER A 37 1.21 -0.92 -12.43
CA SER A 37 0.23 0.13 -12.77
C SER A 37 -0.88 0.29 -11.73
N TYR A 38 -1.33 -0.82 -11.13
CA TYR A 38 -2.34 -0.80 -10.08
C TYR A 38 -1.81 -0.23 -8.76
N HIS A 39 -0.55 -0.48 -8.38
CA HIS A 39 0.11 0.18 -7.23
C HIS A 39 0.23 1.69 -7.41
N CYS A 40 0.27 2.17 -8.66
CA CYS A 40 0.35 3.60 -8.99
C CYS A 40 -1.01 4.22 -9.34
N SER A 41 -2.11 3.47 -9.23
CA SER A 41 -3.43 3.95 -9.62
C SER A 41 -3.91 5.10 -8.73
N GLN A 42 -4.81 5.94 -9.27
CA GLN A 42 -5.44 7.02 -8.50
C GLN A 42 -6.15 6.48 -7.26
N GLN A 43 -6.80 5.32 -7.37
CA GLN A 43 -7.47 4.66 -6.26
C GLN A 43 -6.52 4.34 -5.10
N ILE A 44 -5.31 3.86 -5.38
CA ILE A 44 -4.30 3.63 -4.34
C ILE A 44 -3.86 4.97 -3.74
N GLN A 45 -3.60 5.98 -4.57
CA GLN A 45 -3.19 7.31 -4.08
C GLN A 45 -4.24 7.92 -3.15
N ASP A 46 -5.52 7.90 -3.54
CA ASP A 46 -6.63 8.43 -2.75
C ASP A 46 -6.77 7.71 -1.39
N TYR A 47 -6.58 6.38 -1.38
CA TYR A 47 -6.59 5.58 -0.17
C TYR A 47 -5.40 5.90 0.76
N LEU A 48 -4.19 6.05 0.21
CA LEU A 48 -3.02 6.44 0.99
C LEU A 48 -3.18 7.85 1.57
N ASP A 49 -3.76 8.77 0.80
CA ASP A 49 -4.06 10.13 1.25
C ASP A 49 -5.13 10.15 2.34
N SER A 50 -6.17 9.30 2.26
CA SER A 50 -7.16 9.20 3.35
C SER A 50 -6.54 8.69 4.63
N LEU A 51 -5.67 7.66 4.55
CA LEU A 51 -4.93 7.17 5.71
C LEU A 51 -4.03 8.23 6.33
N ASN A 52 -3.30 8.98 5.50
CA ASN A 52 -2.36 9.99 5.97
C ASN A 52 -3.06 11.22 6.55
N ARG A 53 -4.29 11.54 6.14
CA ARG A 53 -5.09 12.62 6.75
C ARG A 53 -5.60 12.27 8.15
N GLU A 54 -5.91 11.00 8.39
CA GLU A 54 -6.42 10.51 9.68
C GLU A 54 -5.32 10.37 10.75
N LEU A 55 -4.06 10.47 10.34
CA LEU A 55 -2.91 10.21 11.17
C LEU A 55 -2.05 11.48 11.26
N GLU A 56 -1.81 12.01 12.47
CA GLU A 56 -0.79 13.04 12.64
C GLU A 56 0.50 12.59 11.95
N ALA A 57 1.12 13.52 11.21
CA ALA A 57 2.02 13.39 10.05
C ALA A 57 3.16 12.35 10.08
N TYR A 58 3.31 11.57 11.16
CA TYR A 58 4.40 10.64 11.41
C TYR A 58 3.98 9.17 11.59
N SER A 59 2.71 8.79 11.54
CA SER A 59 2.29 7.44 11.98
C SER A 59 2.20 6.36 10.90
N ILE A 60 2.08 6.70 9.61
CA ILE A 60 2.25 5.74 8.49
C ILE A 60 3.00 6.43 7.33
N LEU A 61 4.15 5.90 6.95
CA LEU A 61 4.85 6.29 5.71
C LEU A 61 4.73 5.13 4.72
N ILE A 62 3.62 5.06 4.01
CA ILE A 62 3.57 4.26 2.78
C ILE A 62 4.20 5.14 1.70
N THR A 63 5.51 5.01 1.54
CA THR A 63 6.29 5.78 0.58
C THR A 63 6.68 4.90 -0.59
N ARG A 64 6.31 5.33 -1.79
CA ARG A 64 6.82 4.79 -3.05
C ARG A 64 8.33 4.99 -3.10
N LEU A 65 9.13 3.93 -2.95
CA LEU A 65 10.48 3.92 -3.51
C LEU A 65 10.36 3.67 -5.00
N ALA A 66 10.08 4.73 -5.76
CA ALA A 66 10.19 4.70 -7.20
C ALA A 66 11.67 4.51 -7.53
N ARG A 67 12.11 3.26 -7.75
CA ARG A 67 13.37 3.00 -8.43
C ARG A 67 13.28 3.63 -9.82
N LYS A 68 13.76 4.86 -9.96
CA LYS A 68 14.46 5.27 -11.16
C LYS A 68 15.89 4.73 -11.00
N ILE A 69 16.06 3.42 -11.16
CA ILE A 69 17.38 2.93 -11.53
C ILE A 69 17.49 3.28 -13.00
N LEU A 70 18.17 4.39 -13.29
CA LEU A 70 18.88 4.50 -14.55
C LEU A 70 19.91 3.36 -14.54
N ILE A 71 19.70 2.38 -15.40
CA ILE A 71 20.80 1.65 -16.03
C ILE A 71 20.88 2.19 -17.44
#